data_AF-A0A317KJF6-F1
#
_entry.id   AF-A0A317KJF6-F1
#
_cell.length_a   1.000
_cell.length_b   1.000
_cell.length_c   1.000
_cell.angle_alpha   90.00
_cell.angle_beta   90.00
_cell.angle_gamma   90.00
#
_symmetry.space_group_name_H-M   'P 1'
#
loop_
_entity.id
_entity.type
_entity.pdbx_description
1 polymer ?
#
loop_
_entity_poly.entity_id
_entity_poly.type
_entity_poly.pdbx_seq_one_letter_code
_entity_poly.pdbx_strand_id
1 'polypeptide(L)'
;AGLAGAARPTPGAVPADAATLFEPQTAQGFRDRWRDVQLRFVDDPRAAVGEAQSLVEEAIEALSTALQAQKSKLGGWQEAGSADTEQLRIAVRGYRDFLDRVLGR
;
A
#
# COMPACT_ATOMS: atom_id res chain seq x y z
N ALA A 1 -12.03 -2.29 32.68
CA ALA A 1 -11.99 -3.13 31.46
C ALA A 1 -12.89 -2.48 30.42
N GLY A 2 -12.32 -1.71 29.49
CA GLY A 2 -13.06 -1.05 28.42
C GLY A 2 -13.10 -1.97 27.20
N LEU A 3 -14.31 -2.29 26.73
CA LEU A 3 -14.54 -3.18 25.61
C LEU A 3 -13.93 -2.59 24.34
N ALA A 4 -12.96 -3.30 23.77
CA ALA A 4 -12.44 -3.07 22.44
C ALA A 4 -13.61 -3.12 21.45
N GLY A 5 -13.97 -1.97 20.88
CA GLY A 5 -14.86 -1.90 19.74
C GLY A 5 -14.18 -2.62 18.57
N ALA A 6 -14.54 -3.88 18.35
CA ALA A 6 -14.15 -4.61 17.15
C ALA A 6 -14.65 -3.82 15.94
N ALA A 7 -13.73 -3.16 15.24
CA ALA A 7 -14.00 -2.47 14.00
C ALA A 7 -14.63 -3.49 13.04
N ARG A 8 -15.90 -3.28 12.68
CA ARG A 8 -16.51 -4.02 11.58
C ARG A 8 -15.64 -3.77 10.34
N PRO A 9 -15.12 -4.81 9.67
CA PRO A 9 -14.42 -4.61 8.41
C PRO A 9 -15.44 -4.02 7.43
N THR A 10 -15.22 -2.77 7.03
CA THR A 10 -15.94 -2.15 5.93
C THR A 10 -15.63 -2.93 4.65
N PRO A 11 -16.63 -3.22 3.79
CA PRO A 11 -16.35 -3.71 2.46
C PRO A 11 -15.37 -2.74 1.77
N GLY A 12 -14.19 -3.22 1.40
CA GLY A 12 -13.09 -2.39 0.87
C GLY A 12 -12.00 -1.99 1.87
N ALA A 13 -12.03 -2.49 3.11
CA ALA A 13 -10.93 -2.31 4.05
C ALA A 13 -9.66 -2.99 3.53
N VAL A 14 -8.71 -2.18 3.07
CA VAL A 14 -7.37 -2.64 2.72
C VAL A 14 -6.69 -3.20 3.98
N PRO A 15 -6.02 -4.36 3.92
CA PRO A 15 -5.27 -4.90 5.06
C PRO A 15 -4.32 -3.84 5.63
N ALA A 16 -4.23 -3.74 6.96
CA ALA A 16 -3.34 -2.79 7.63
C ALA A 16 -1.88 -2.98 7.19
N ASP A 17 -1.49 -4.21 6.84
CA ASP A 17 -0.17 -4.54 6.32
C ASP A 17 0.08 -4.01 4.90
N ALA A 18 -0.92 -3.98 4.02
CA ALA A 18 -0.76 -3.35 2.71
C ALA A 18 -0.59 -1.82 2.84
N ALA A 19 -1.08 -1.20 3.91
CA ALA A 19 -0.82 0.21 4.22
C ALA A 19 0.65 0.50 4.56
N THR A 20 1.46 -0.54 4.80
CA THR A 20 2.92 -0.37 4.95
C THR A 20 3.63 -0.15 3.61
N LEU A 21 3.00 -0.43 2.46
CA LEU A 21 3.65 -0.28 1.16
C LEU A 21 3.86 1.19 0.76
N PHE A 22 3.07 2.11 1.32
CA PHE A 22 3.29 3.54 1.18
C PHE A 22 4.25 4.09 2.21
N GLU A 23 5.00 5.12 1.84
CA GLU A 23 5.65 5.98 2.82
C GLU A 23 4.58 6.65 3.72
N PRO A 24 4.85 6.83 5.03
CA PRO A 24 3.86 7.35 5.96
C PRO A 24 3.24 8.69 5.54
N GLN A 25 4.02 9.56 4.91
CA GLN A 25 3.60 10.87 4.42
C GLN A 25 2.61 10.74 3.26
N THR A 26 2.90 9.89 2.28
CA THR A 26 2.03 9.59 1.14
C THR A 26 0.71 8.99 1.62
N ALA A 27 0.78 8.00 2.52
CA ALA A 27 -0.42 7.39 3.12
C ALA A 27 -1.27 8.44 3.87
N GLN A 28 -0.63 9.37 4.57
CA GLN A 28 -1.34 10.44 5.28
C GLN A 28 -2.03 11.41 4.32
N GLY A 29 -1.39 11.79 3.21
CA GLY A 29 -2.01 12.64 2.19
C GLY A 29 -3.29 12.04 1.60
N PHE A 30 -3.30 10.73 1.31
CA PHE A 30 -4.52 10.04 0.87
C PHE A 30 -5.61 10.03 1.95
N ARG A 31 -5.25 9.84 3.23
CA ARG A 31 -6.22 9.87 4.34
C ARG A 31 -6.86 11.25 4.54
N ASP A 32 -6.07 12.31 4.39
CA ASP A 32 -6.57 13.67 4.56
C ASP A 32 -7.52 14.05 3.40
N ARG A 33 -7.15 13.74 2.15
CA ARG A 33 -8.04 13.91 0.99
C ARG A 33 -9.32 13.08 1.10
N TRP A 34 -9.22 11.85 1.62
CA TRP A 34 -10.39 11.03 1.88
C TRP A 34 -11.35 11.68 2.89
N ARG A 35 -10.81 12.29 3.96
CA ARG A 35 -11.62 13.01 4.93
C ARG A 35 -12.36 14.18 4.27
N ASP A 36 -11.73 14.91 3.36
CA ASP A 36 -12.39 16.01 2.63
C ASP A 36 -13.53 15.50 1.74
N VAL A 37 -13.34 14.38 1.06
CA VAL A 37 -14.40 13.74 0.25
C VAL A 37 -15.59 13.35 1.13
N GLN A 38 -15.34 12.80 2.32
CA GLN A 38 -16.41 12.46 3.27
C GLN A 38 -17.19 13.67 3.74
N LEU A 39 -16.52 14.81 3.97
CA LEU A 39 -17.18 16.07 4.35
C LEU A 39 -18.08 16.57 3.20
N ARG A 40 -17.60 16.55 1.96
CA ARG A 40 -18.38 16.99 0.79
C ARG A 40 -19.58 16.12 0.48
N PHE A 41 -19.55 14.84 0.85
CA PHE A 41 -20.66 13.92 0.59
C PHE A 41 -21.98 14.39 1.20
N VAL A 42 -21.92 15.12 2.32
CA VAL A 42 -23.12 15.67 2.99
C VAL A 42 -23.82 16.71 2.11
N ASP A 43 -23.05 17.49 1.35
CA ASP A 43 -23.56 18.60 0.54
C ASP A 43 -23.81 18.19 -0.92
N ASP A 44 -22.88 17.45 -1.53
CA ASP A 44 -22.97 16.95 -2.91
C ASP A 44 -22.50 15.49 -3.00
N PRO A 45 -23.41 14.52 -2.79
CA PRO A 45 -23.05 13.11 -2.78
C PRO A 45 -22.57 12.61 -4.15
N ARG A 46 -23.04 13.20 -5.26
CA ARG A 46 -22.68 12.73 -6.60
C ARG A 46 -21.27 13.18 -6.97
N ALA A 47 -20.91 14.42 -6.68
CA ALA A 47 -19.55 14.91 -6.84
C ALA A 47 -18.58 14.15 -5.93
N ALA A 48 -18.93 13.97 -4.66
CA ALA A 48 -18.08 13.27 -3.70
C ALA A 48 -17.78 11.82 -4.10
N VAL A 49 -18.75 11.09 -4.68
CA VAL A 49 -18.49 9.74 -5.21
C VAL A 49 -17.53 9.77 -6.40
N GLY A 50 -17.64 10.76 -7.28
CA GLY A 50 -16.68 10.96 -8.37
C GLY A 50 -15.26 11.24 -7.86
N GLU A 51 -15.13 12.12 -6.86
CA GLU A 51 -13.85 12.41 -6.21
C GLU A 51 -13.26 11.19 -5.49
N ALA A 52 -14.11 10.41 -4.82
CA ALA A 52 -13.72 9.15 -4.20
C ALA A 52 -13.14 8.17 -5.23
N GLN A 53 -13.80 8.05 -6.39
CA GLN A 53 -13.32 7.18 -7.45
C GLN A 53 -11.94 7.60 -7.95
N SER A 54 -11.76 8.89 -8.28
CA SER A 54 -10.46 9.41 -8.72
C SER A 54 -9.38 9.23 -7.64
N LEU A 55 -9.71 9.45 -6.36
CA LEU A 55 -8.76 9.25 -5.27
C LEU A 55 -8.29 7.78 -5.15
N VAL A 56 -9.18 6.83 -5.39
CA VAL A 56 -8.85 5.39 -5.41
C VAL A 56 -7.97 5.06 -6.62
N GLU A 57 -8.28 5.59 -7.80
CA GLU A 57 -7.46 5.41 -9.01
C GLU A 57 -6.03 5.91 -8.78
N GLU A 58 -5.88 7.13 -8.24
CA GLU A 58 -4.57 7.70 -7.88
C GLU A 58 -3.83 6.85 -6.84
N ALA A 59 -4.54 6.30 -5.84
CA ALA A 59 -3.94 5.43 -4.85
C ALA A 59 -3.44 4.11 -5.46
N ILE A 60 -4.18 3.52 -6.40
CA ILE A 60 -3.77 2.30 -7.10
C ILE A 60 -2.51 2.56 -7.94
N GLU A 61 -2.47 3.68 -8.67
CA GLU A 61 -1.30 4.06 -9.46
C GLU A 61 -0.07 4.28 -8.57
N ALA A 62 -0.22 5.04 -7.49
CA ALA A 62 0.86 5.28 -6.54
C ALA A 62 1.38 3.98 -5.90
N LEU A 63 0.47 3.06 -5.57
CA LEU A 63 0.83 1.76 -5.02
C LEU A 63 1.62 0.93 -6.04
N SER A 64 1.17 0.90 -7.29
CA SER A 64 1.87 0.22 -8.39
C SER A 64 3.29 0.76 -8.57
N THR A 65 3.46 2.10 -8.57
CA THR A 65 4.77 2.74 -8.65
C THR A 65 5.67 2.35 -7.48
N ALA A 66 5.15 2.37 -6.25
CA ALA A 66 5.91 1.99 -5.06
C ALA A 66 6.38 0.52 -5.12
N LEU A 67 5.49 -0.39 -5.54
CA LEU A 67 5.80 -1.81 -5.72
C LEU A 67 6.88 -2.04 -6.77
N GLN A 68 6.80 -1.35 -7.90
CA GLN A 68 7.80 -1.45 -8.96
C GLN A 68 9.17 -0.93 -8.50
N ALA A 69 9.20 0.19 -7.77
CA ALA A 69 10.43 0.73 -7.19
C ALA A 69 11.06 -0.26 -6.19
N GLN A 70 10.25 -0.94 -5.37
CA GLN A 70 10.74 -1.94 -4.43
C GLN A 70 11.25 -3.21 -5.14
N LYS A 71 10.55 -3.67 -6.18
CA LYS A 71 11.00 -4.79 -7.04
C LYS A 71 12.37 -4.50 -7.67
N SER A 72 12.59 -3.29 -8.19
CA SER A 72 13.87 -2.92 -8.79
C SER A 72 15.03 -3.00 -7.79
N LYS A 73 14.80 -2.63 -6.52
CA LYS A 73 15.82 -2.77 -5.45
C LYS A 73 16.17 -4.23 -5.16
N LEU A 74 15.23 -5.16 -5.35
CA LEU A 74 15.46 -6.59 -5.19
C LEU A 74 16.25 -7.21 -6.36
N GLY A 75 16.28 -6.57 -7.54
CA GLY A 75 16.94 -7.10 -8.74
C GLY A 75 18.47 -6.95 -8.78
N GLY A 76 19.08 -6.23 -7.83
CA GLY A 76 20.50 -5.89 -7.86
C GLY A 76 21.48 -7.08 -7.85
N TRP A 77 21.05 -8.27 -7.44
CA TRP A 77 21.88 -9.48 -7.50
C TRP A 77 22.17 -9.95 -8.93
N GLN A 78 21.34 -9.57 -9.91
CA GLN A 78 21.51 -9.96 -11.31
C GLN A 78 22.66 -9.20 -11.99
N GLU A 79 22.98 -8.00 -11.52
CA GLU A 79 24.07 -7.18 -12.09
C GLU A 79 25.47 -7.63 -11.61
N ALA A 80 25.55 -8.45 -10.55
CA ALA A 80 26.83 -8.84 -9.95
C ALA A 80 27.63 -9.89 -10.76
N GLY A 81 27.07 -10.48 -11.82
CA GLY A 81 27.76 -11.36 -12.79
C GLY A 81 28.26 -12.71 -12.27
N SER A 82 28.55 -12.84 -10.97
CA SER A 82 28.96 -14.05 -10.25
C SER A 82 28.48 -13.94 -8.81
N ALA A 83 27.17 -14.05 -8.61
CA ALA A 83 26.61 -14.05 -7.26
C ALA A 83 26.90 -15.40 -6.58
N ASP A 84 27.71 -15.40 -5.52
CA ASP A 84 27.91 -16.58 -4.69
C ASP A 84 26.57 -17.08 -4.12
N THR A 85 26.49 -18.38 -3.79
CA THR A 85 25.27 -19.01 -3.27
C THR A 85 24.67 -18.31 -2.05
N GLU A 86 25.50 -17.61 -1.26
CA GLU A 86 25.04 -16.80 -0.14
C GLU A 86 24.32 -15.52 -0.57
N GLN A 87 24.76 -14.86 -1.66
CA GLN A 87 24.07 -13.70 -2.22
C GLN A 87 22.68 -14.11 -2.76
N LEU A 88 22.60 -15.29 -3.40
CA LEU A 88 21.32 -15.85 -3.84
C LEU A 88 20.38 -16.16 -2.67
N ARG A 89 20.92 -16.65 -1.54
CA ARG A 89 20.12 -16.87 -0.32
C ARG A 89 19.54 -15.57 0.21
N ILE A 90 20.34 -14.50 0.24
CA ILE A 90 19.88 -13.17 0.67
C ILE A 90 18.81 -12.64 -0.29
N ALA A 91 19.00 -12.79 -1.61
CA ALA A 91 18.02 -12.38 -2.60
C ALA A 91 16.66 -13.09 -2.41
N VAL A 92 16.65 -14.42 -2.23
CA VAL A 92 15.43 -15.20 -1.98
C VAL A 92 14.71 -14.74 -0.70
N ARG A 93 15.45 -14.44 0.38
CA ARG A 93 14.84 -13.87 1.60
C ARG A 93 14.19 -12.50 1.32
N GLY A 94 14.87 -11.64 0.56
CA GLY A 94 14.31 -10.34 0.16
C GLY A 94 13.02 -10.47 -0.65
N TYR A 95 12.93 -11.41 -1.59
CA TYR A 95 11.69 -11.69 -2.33
C TYR A 95 10.58 -12.23 -1.44
N ARG A 96 10.89 -13.12 -0.49
CA ARG A 96 9.90 -13.63 0.48
C ARG A 96 9.34 -12.49 1.33
N ASP A 97 10.21 -11.69 1.94
CA ASP A 97 9.81 -10.61 2.84
C ASP A 97 8.99 -9.54 2.08
N PHE A 98 9.30 -9.31 0.80
CA PHE A 98 8.48 -8.48 -0.08
C PHE A 98 7.09 -9.07 -0.31
N LEU A 99 7.00 -10.36 -0.66
CA LEU A 99 5.73 -11.03 -0.89
C LEU A 99 4.86 -11.09 0.36
N ASP A 100 5.45 -11.35 1.53
CA ASP A 100 4.71 -11.36 2.80
C ASP A 100 4.08 -9.98 3.08
N ARG A 101 4.81 -8.89 2.82
CA ARG A 101 4.30 -7.52 2.95
C ARG A 101 3.19 -7.18 1.94
N VAL A 102 3.28 -7.70 0.71
CA VAL A 102 2.25 -7.51 -0.34
C VAL A 102 0.99 -8.32 -0.03
N LEU A 103 1.14 -9.53 0.51
CA LEU A 103 0.04 -10.45 0.81
C LEU A 103 -0.58 -10.22 2.19
N GLY A 104 0.04 -9.40 3.05
CA GLY A 104 -0.44 -9.08 4.40
C GLY A 104 -0.45 -10.30 5.32
N ARG A 105 0.61 -11.11 5.28
CA ARG A 105 0.82 -12.28 6.15
C ARG A 105 1.88 -11.97 7.21
#